data_AF-A0AAU0HKA1-F1
#
_entry.id   AF-A0AAU0HKA1-F1
#
_cell.length_a   1.000
_cell.length_b   1.000
_cell.length_c   1.000
_cell.angle_alpha   90.00
_cell.angle_beta   90.00
_cell.angle_gamma   90.00
#
_symmetry.space_group_name_H-M   'P 1'
#
loop_
_entity.id
_entity.type
_entity.pdbx_description
1 polymer ?
#
loop_
_entity_poly.entity_id
_entity_poly.type
_entity_poly.pdbx_seq_one_letter_code
_entity_poly.pdbx_strand_id
1 'polypeptide(L)'
;MQDLTYYLTLAFSGSDLPRALWLGLIGSLFCTTRNPPWRIFLIVFLIDRIWPFLGMAFSGYGAGEIGAAVSHTIRSVPSDMMTLLIRGLGLFLLILTGYMLRLIVHGQKNKPKSGKLNVPY
;
A
#
# COMPACT_ATOMS: atom_id res chain seq x y z
N MET A 1 -26.79 -11.11 -4.95
CA MET A 1 -25.38 -10.89 -5.31
C MET A 1 -24.92 -9.66 -4.55
N GLN A 2 -23.89 -9.74 -3.71
CA GLN A 2 -23.38 -8.57 -2.98
C GLN A 2 -22.58 -7.70 -3.97
N ASP A 3 -22.95 -6.43 -4.09
CA ASP A 3 -22.35 -5.50 -5.05
C ASP A 3 -20.90 -5.17 -4.72
N LEU A 4 -20.12 -4.86 -5.76
CA LEU A 4 -18.73 -4.41 -5.64
C LEU A 4 -18.59 -3.21 -4.69
N THR A 5 -19.60 -2.34 -4.66
CA THR A 5 -19.69 -1.19 -3.76
C THR A 5 -19.69 -1.60 -2.29
N TYR A 6 -20.33 -2.72 -1.93
CA TYR A 6 -20.34 -3.25 -0.56
C TYR A 6 -18.96 -3.74 -0.14
N TYR A 7 -18.24 -4.42 -1.04
CA TYR A 7 -16.87 -4.86 -0.74
C TYR A 7 -15.88 -3.68 -0.69
N LEU A 8 -16.07 -2.65 -1.50
CA LEU A 8 -15.28 -1.42 -1.45
C LEU A 8 -15.47 -0.66 -0.14
N THR A 9 -16.71 -0.47 0.30
CA THR A 9 -16.99 0.20 1.58
C THR A 9 -16.49 -0.63 2.76
N LEU A 10 -16.60 -1.95 2.71
CA LEU A 10 -16.08 -2.84 3.75
C LEU A 10 -14.54 -2.82 3.80
N ALA A 11 -13.88 -2.85 2.64
CA ALA A 11 -12.41 -2.85 2.55
C ALA A 11 -11.77 -1.52 3.00
N PHE A 12 -12.50 -0.41 2.87
CA PHE A 12 -12.05 0.94 3.22
C PHE A 12 -12.88 1.59 4.35
N SER A 13 -13.47 0.77 5.22
CA SER A 13 -14.31 1.27 6.32
C SER A 13 -13.49 1.84 7.49
N GLY A 14 -13.93 2.97 8.03
CA GLY A 14 -13.46 3.49 9.33
C GLY A 14 -11.99 3.90 9.40
N SER A 15 -11.27 3.42 10.42
CA SER A 15 -9.88 3.79 10.72
C SER A 15 -8.85 3.18 9.76
N ASP A 16 -9.27 2.25 8.90
CA ASP A 16 -8.40 1.59 7.94
C ASP A 16 -8.06 2.48 6.73
N LEU A 17 -8.94 3.40 6.35
CA LEU A 17 -8.73 4.29 5.20
C LEU A 17 -7.61 5.32 5.44
N PRO A 18 -7.60 6.09 6.55
CA PRO A 18 -6.49 7.00 6.86
C PRO A 18 -5.16 6.25 7.00
N ARG A 19 -5.17 5.04 7.58
CA ARG A 19 -3.97 4.21 7.74
C ARG A 19 -3.43 3.75 6.39
N ALA A 20 -4.29 3.22 5.51
CA ALA A 20 -3.89 2.79 4.17
C ALA A 20 -3.35 3.96 3.34
N LEU A 21 -3.95 5.15 3.47
CA LEU A 21 -3.51 6.36 2.80
C LEU A 21 -2.12 6.80 3.30
N TRP A 22 -1.92 6.84 4.62
CA TRP A 22 -0.62 7.20 5.22
C TRP A 22 0.48 6.20 4.85
N LEU A 23 0.21 4.90 5.00
CA LEU A 23 1.13 3.82 4.65
C LEU A 23 1.44 3.80 3.14
N GLY A 24 0.44 4.04 2.30
CA GLY A 24 0.60 4.13 0.85
C GLY A 24 1.47 5.31 0.43
N LEU A 25 1.25 6.49 1.02
CA LEU A 25 2.07 7.68 0.76
C LEU A 25 3.51 7.50 1.21
N ILE A 26 3.72 7.02 2.44
CA ILE A 26 5.08 6.73 2.95
C ILE A 26 5.74 5.64 2.12
N GLY A 27 5.02 4.56 1.79
CA GLY A 27 5.52 3.51 0.91
C GLY A 27 5.96 4.05 -0.44
N SER A 28 5.20 4.97 -1.02
CA SER A 28 5.59 5.63 -2.27
C SER A 28 6.93 6.37 -2.16
N LEU A 29 7.30 6.90 -0.98
CA LEU A 29 8.59 7.56 -0.73
C LEU A 29 9.78 6.63 -0.96
N PHE A 30 9.65 5.38 -0.55
CA PHE A 30 10.69 4.36 -0.67
C PHE A 30 10.76 3.69 -2.04
N CYS A 31 9.85 4.01 -2.96
CA CYS A 31 9.91 3.54 -4.34
C CYS A 31 11.04 4.26 -5.09
N THR A 32 12.03 3.50 -5.54
CA THR A 32 13.18 3.99 -6.32
C THR A 32 13.35 3.11 -7.56
N THR A 33 14.26 3.49 -8.47
CA THR A 33 14.62 2.63 -9.62
C THR A 33 15.17 1.26 -9.20
N ARG A 34 15.73 1.16 -7.99
CA ARG A 34 16.24 -0.10 -7.41
C ARG A 34 15.17 -0.89 -6.67
N ASN A 35 14.17 -0.20 -6.12
CA ASN A 35 13.09 -0.79 -5.33
C ASN A 35 11.75 -0.59 -6.06
N PRO A 36 11.33 -1.56 -6.90
CA PRO A 36 10.11 -1.42 -7.66
C PRO A 36 8.87 -1.38 -6.74
N PRO A 37 7.78 -0.72 -7.18
CA PRO A 37 6.57 -0.52 -6.37
C PRO A 37 5.98 -1.80 -5.79
N TRP A 38 6.08 -2.92 -6.52
CA TRP A 38 5.55 -4.21 -6.06
C TRP A 38 6.27 -4.73 -4.81
N ARG A 39 7.59 -4.49 -4.67
CA ARG A 39 8.36 -4.92 -3.48
C ARG A 39 7.97 -4.10 -2.27
N ILE A 40 7.84 -2.79 -2.45
CA ILE A 40 7.42 -1.89 -1.38
C ILE A 40 5.97 -2.17 -0.97
N PHE A 41 5.10 -2.46 -1.94
CA PHE A 41 3.74 -2.91 -1.69
C PHE A 41 3.68 -4.12 -0.75
N LEU A 42 4.46 -5.18 -1.00
CA LEU A 42 4.46 -6.36 -0.13
C LEU A 42 4.87 -6.03 1.31
N ILE A 43 5.90 -5.20 1.48
CA ILE A 43 6.37 -4.77 2.81
C ILE A 43 5.28 -3.96 3.52
N VAL A 44 4.70 -2.98 2.83
CA VAL A 44 3.67 -2.11 3.40
C VAL A 44 2.38 -2.87 3.69
N PHE A 45 2.00 -3.82 2.84
CA PHE A 45 0.84 -4.70 3.06
C PHE A 45 1.03 -5.59 4.29
N LEU A 46 2.23 -6.14 4.50
CA LEU A 46 2.56 -6.88 5.72
C LEU A 46 2.47 -6.00 6.97
N ILE A 47 3.00 -4.77 6.89
CA ILE A 47 2.90 -3.80 7.99
C ILE A 47 1.44 -3.48 8.31
N ASP A 48 0.60 -3.22 7.30
CA ASP A 48 -0.83 -2.95 7.49
C ASP A 48 -1.55 -4.13 8.19
N ARG A 49 -1.12 -5.38 7.92
CA ARG A 49 -1.69 -6.57 8.55
C ARG A 49 -1.17 -6.80 9.98
N ILE A 50 0.05 -6.40 10.28
CA ILE A 50 0.66 -6.55 11.62
C ILE A 50 0.18 -5.43 12.57
N TRP A 51 -0.15 -4.26 12.03
CA TRP A 51 -0.60 -3.09 12.79
C TRP A 51 -1.67 -3.35 13.86
N PRO A 52 -2.77 -4.07 13.60
CA PRO A 52 -3.79 -4.35 14.63
C PRO A 52 -3.24 -5.16 15.81
N PHE A 53 -2.31 -6.09 15.57
CA PHE A 53 -1.69 -6.89 16.64
C PHE A 53 -0.73 -6.06 17.49
N LEU A 54 -0.01 -5.12 16.87
CA LEU A 54 0.77 -4.13 17.62
C LEU A 54 -0.13 -3.25 18.48
N GLY A 55 -1.29 -2.83 17.96
CA GLY A 55 -2.29 -2.09 18.73
C GLY A 55 -2.80 -2.84 19.97
N MET A 56 -3.05 -4.15 19.83
CA MET A 56 -3.41 -5.02 20.96
C MET A 56 -2.26 -5.13 21.98
N ALA A 57 -1.04 -5.34 21.51
CA ALA A 57 0.13 -5.40 22.39
C ALA A 57 0.34 -4.10 23.18
N PHE A 58 0.23 -2.94 22.52
CA PHE A 58 0.33 -1.63 23.18
C PHE A 58 -0.84 -1.35 24.14
N SER A 59 -2.00 -1.95 23.89
CA SER A 59 -3.18 -1.82 24.75
C SER A 59 -3.14 -2.77 25.96
N GLY A 60 -2.05 -3.53 26.15
CA GLY A 60 -1.83 -4.40 27.31
C GLY A 60 -2.51 -5.77 27.21
N TYR A 61 -2.95 -6.20 26.03
CA TYR A 61 -3.51 -7.54 25.84
C TYR A 61 -2.46 -8.62 26.07
N GLY A 62 -2.88 -9.74 26.67
CA GLY A 62 -2.01 -10.86 26.95
C GLY A 62 -1.57 -11.60 25.68
N ALA A 63 -0.39 -12.22 25.69
CA ALA A 63 0.13 -12.97 24.53
C ALA A 63 -0.83 -14.07 24.04
N GLY A 64 -1.63 -14.67 24.92
CA GLY A 64 -2.67 -15.65 24.56
C GLY A 64 -3.83 -15.04 23.77
N GLU A 65 -4.23 -13.81 24.09
CA GLU A 65 -5.31 -13.09 23.41
C GLU A 65 -4.86 -12.62 22.02
N ILE A 66 -3.62 -12.13 21.91
CA ILE A 66 -2.99 -11.81 20.63
C ILE A 66 -2.87 -13.07 19.77
N GLY A 67 -2.42 -14.19 20.36
CA GLY A 67 -2.34 -15.47 19.66
C GLY A 67 -3.70 -15.97 19.16
N ALA A 68 -4.75 -15.83 19.96
CA ALA A 68 -6.12 -16.15 19.57
C ALA A 68 -6.59 -15.25 18.41
N ALA A 69 -6.35 -13.94 18.47
CA ALA A 69 -6.69 -13.01 17.40
C ALA A 69 -5.95 -13.31 16.08
N VAL A 70 -4.66 -13.66 16.15
CA VAL A 70 -3.88 -14.11 14.98
C VAL A 70 -4.47 -15.38 14.40
N SER A 71 -4.79 -16.37 15.25
CA SER A 71 -5.36 -17.64 14.80
C SER A 71 -6.70 -17.46 14.10
N HIS A 72 -7.56 -16.58 14.63
CA HIS A 72 -8.84 -16.23 14.02
C HIS A 72 -8.63 -15.54 12.67
N THR A 73 -7.69 -14.59 12.62
CA THR A 73 -7.35 -13.85 11.39
C THR A 73 -6.85 -14.77 10.29
N ILE A 74 -6.07 -15.81 10.61
CA ILE A 74 -5.60 -16.80 9.63
C ILE A 74 -6.77 -17.66 9.13
N ARG A 75 -7.66 -18.08 10.02
CA ARG A 75 -8.84 -18.89 9.66
C ARG A 75 -9.84 -18.14 8.79
N SER A 76 -9.97 -16.82 8.94
CA SER A 76 -10.88 -16.00 8.14
C SER A 76 -10.27 -15.53 6.81
N VAL A 77 -9.00 -15.83 6.51
CA VAL A 77 -8.38 -15.46 5.21
C VAL A 77 -9.20 -15.93 4.00
N PRO A 78 -9.70 -17.17 3.92
CA PRO A 78 -10.46 -17.62 2.77
C PRO A 78 -11.81 -16.91 2.63
N SER A 79 -12.49 -16.63 3.74
CA SER A 79 -13.78 -15.92 3.73
C SER A 79 -13.62 -14.45 3.37
N ASP A 80 -12.50 -13.84 3.76
CA ASP A 80 -12.25 -12.40 3.59
C ASP A 80 -11.38 -12.10 2.37
N MET A 81 -11.16 -13.10 1.50
CA MET A 81 -10.20 -13.01 0.38
C MET A 81 -10.52 -11.85 -0.57
N MET A 82 -11.80 -11.62 -0.88
CA MET A 82 -12.21 -10.50 -1.74
C MET A 82 -11.86 -9.14 -1.12
N THR A 83 -12.15 -8.98 0.17
CA THR A 83 -11.82 -7.76 0.93
C THR A 83 -10.30 -7.53 0.97
N LEU A 84 -9.52 -8.60 1.16
CA LEU A 84 -8.05 -8.55 1.14
C LEU A 84 -7.51 -8.15 -0.24
N LEU A 85 -8.08 -8.68 -1.33
CA LEU A 85 -7.68 -8.33 -2.69
C LEU A 85 -7.98 -6.86 -3.00
N ILE A 86 -9.18 -6.38 -2.66
CA ILE A 86 -9.55 -4.97 -2.88
C ILE A 86 -8.65 -4.03 -2.08
N ARG A 87 -8.38 -4.38 -0.81
CA ARG A 87 -7.48 -3.61 0.04
C ARG A 87 -6.05 -3.60 -0.49
N GLY A 88 -5.54 -4.75 -0.91
CA GLY A 88 -4.23 -4.88 -1.54
C GLY A 88 -4.11 -4.05 -2.82
N LEU A 89 -5.10 -4.14 -3.72
CA LEU A 89 -5.15 -3.35 -4.94
C LEU A 89 -5.19 -1.84 -4.64
N GLY A 90 -6.00 -1.43 -3.67
CA GLY A 90 -6.07 -0.06 -3.22
C GLY A 90 -4.74 0.50 -2.73
N LEU A 91 -4.05 -0.26 -1.88
CA LEU A 91 -2.75 0.11 -1.33
C LEU A 91 -1.67 0.16 -2.44
N PHE A 92 -1.70 -0.80 -3.36
CA PHE A 92 -0.82 -0.81 -4.53
C PHE A 92 -1.04 0.41 -5.42
N LEU A 93 -2.30 0.77 -5.71
CA LEU A 93 -2.65 1.95 -6.49
C LEU A 93 -2.20 3.25 -5.80
N LEU A 94 -2.33 3.35 -4.47
CA LEU A 94 -1.82 4.50 -3.70
C LEU A 94 -0.30 4.65 -3.82
N ILE A 95 0.44 3.55 -3.69
CA ILE A 95 1.89 3.56 -3.86
C ILE A 95 2.28 3.95 -5.29
N LEU A 96 1.60 3.37 -6.29
CA LEU A 96 1.85 3.63 -7.70
C LEU A 96 1.55 5.08 -8.07
N THR A 97 0.40 5.60 -7.64
CA THR A 97 0.00 6.99 -7.87
C THR A 97 0.97 7.96 -7.20
N GLY A 98 1.38 7.72 -5.96
CA GLY A 98 2.39 8.54 -5.28
C GLY A 98 3.75 8.53 -5.99
N TYR A 99 4.16 7.36 -6.50
CA TYR A 99 5.39 7.23 -7.30
C TYR A 99 5.30 8.00 -8.63
N MET A 100 4.19 7.83 -9.37
CA MET A 100 3.95 8.53 -10.64
C MET A 100 3.83 10.04 -10.46
N LEU A 101 3.14 10.50 -9.41
CA LEU A 101 3.06 11.91 -9.06
C LEU A 101 4.46 12.49 -8.83
N ARG A 102 5.33 11.75 -8.11
CA ARG A 102 6.71 12.20 -7.91
C ARG A 102 7.49 12.26 -9.22
N LEU A 103 7.33 11.26 -10.09
CA LEU A 103 7.95 11.28 -11.42
C LEU A 103 7.46 12.45 -12.27
N ILE A 104 6.19 12.83 -12.19
CA ILE A 104 5.66 13.99 -12.92
C ILE A 104 6.23 15.29 -12.35
N VAL A 105 6.22 15.44 -11.02
CA VAL A 105 6.68 16.67 -10.34
C VAL A 105 8.20 16.85 -10.44
N HIS A 106 8.99 15.76 -10.34
CA HIS A 106 10.46 15.82 -10.36
C HIS A 106 11.07 15.48 -11.73
N GLY A 107 10.36 14.74 -12.58
CA GLY A 107 10.84 14.30 -13.91
C GLY A 107 10.78 15.37 -14.98
N GLN A 108 10.13 16.52 -14.74
CA GLN A 108 10.25 17.67 -15.64
C GLN A 108 11.63 18.37 -15.57
N LYS A 109 12.48 18.06 -14.59
CA LYS A 109 13.78 18.75 -14.44
C LYS A 109 14.91 18.23 -15.32
N ASN A 110 14.78 17.10 -16.00
CA ASN A 110 15.84 16.53 -16.83
C ASN A 110 15.34 16.06 -18.21
N LYS A 111 15.06 17.01 -19.11
CA LYS A 111 15.31 16.78 -20.53
C LYS A 111 16.41 17.76 -20.96
N PRO A 112 17.68 17.34 -21.08
CA PRO A 112 18.61 18.13 -21.87
C PRO A 112 18.04 18.20 -23.28
N LYS A 113 17.79 19.42 -23.77
CA LYS A 113 17.56 19.68 -25.19
C LYS A 113 18.73 19.04 -25.93
N SER A 114 18.50 17.93 -26.61
CA SER A 114 19.46 17.36 -27.54
C SER A 114 19.55 18.31 -28.73
N GLY A 115 20.35 19.37 -28.57
CA GLY A 115 20.82 20.21 -29.64
C GLY A 115 21.87 19.44 -30.42
N LYS A 116 21.42 18.56 -31.33
CA LYS A 116 22.27 18.13 -32.44
C LYS A 116 22.07 19.15 -33.57
N LEU A 117 22.83 20.24 -33.54
CA LEU A 117 23.07 21.03 -34.73
C LEU A 117 24.22 20.36 -35.49
N ASN A 118 23.88 19.76 -36.62
CA ASN A 118 24.84 19.34 -37.64
C ASN A 118 25.66 20.56 -38.07
N VAL A 119 26.99 20.48 -37.94
CA VAL A 119 27.91 21.38 -38.64
C VAL A 119 28.69 20.53 -39.64
N PRO A 120 28.54 20.75 -40.95
CA PRO A 120 29.37 20.10 -41.96
C PRO A 120 30.75 20.78 -41.99
N TYR A 121 31.81 19.98 -41.89
CA TYR A 121 33.12 20.30 -42.43
C TYR A 121 33.27 19.58 -43.76
#